data_AF-A0A3D2S4D5-F1
#
_entry.id   AF-A0A3D2S4D5-F1
#
_cell.length_a   1.000
_cell.length_b   1.000
_cell.length_c   1.000
_cell.angle_alpha   90.00
_cell.angle_beta   90.00
_cell.angle_gamma   90.00
#
_symmetry.space_group_name_H-M   'P 1'
#
loop_
_entity.id
_entity.type
_entity.pdbx_description
1 polymer ?
#
loop_
_entity_poly.entity_id
_entity_poly.type
_entity_poly.pdbx_seq_one_letter_code
_entity_poly.pdbx_strand_id
1 'polypeptide(L)'
;MLHQIHSSQILPITIQEAWDFLSSPANLKTITPDYMGFHILSGFQPGDKMYEGMIIEYTVKPVLGIPLHWVTEITHVKELEYFVDEQRFGPYALWHHKHFLKEVDGGVEMIDLIHYK
;
A
#
# COMPACT_ATOMS: atom_id res chain seq x y z
N MET A 1 -20.99 -9.91 -0.88
CA MET A 1 -20.15 -11.07 -0.49
C MET A 1 -18.76 -10.53 -0.18
N LEU A 2 -17.93 -11.21 0.62
CA LEU A 2 -16.53 -10.77 0.80
C LEU A 2 -15.74 -11.25 -0.42
N HIS A 3 -14.98 -10.36 -1.04
CA HIS A 3 -14.13 -10.66 -2.20
C HIS A 3 -12.66 -10.62 -1.81
N GLN A 4 -11.84 -11.37 -2.55
CA GLN A 4 -10.40 -11.47 -2.31
C GLN A 4 -9.62 -11.35 -3.62
N ILE A 5 -8.53 -10.60 -3.59
CA ILE A 5 -7.49 -10.60 -4.62
C ILE A 5 -6.19 -11.06 -3.96
N HIS A 6 -5.46 -11.92 -4.64
CA HIS A 6 -4.14 -12.39 -4.24
C HIS A 6 -3.19 -12.27 -5.43
N SER A 7 -2.06 -11.60 -5.21
CA SER A 7 -1.00 -11.44 -6.21
C SER A 7 0.36 -11.69 -5.56
N SER A 8 1.30 -12.25 -6.33
CA SER A 8 2.70 -12.42 -5.92
C SER A 8 3.63 -12.04 -7.06
N GLN A 9 4.78 -11.46 -6.73
CA GLN A 9 5.84 -11.09 -7.66
C GLN A 9 7.22 -11.23 -7.00
N ILE A 10 8.25 -11.52 -7.80
CA ILE A 10 9.63 -11.58 -7.34
C ILE A 10 10.35 -10.31 -7.76
N LEU A 11 10.92 -9.62 -6.78
CA LEU A 11 11.72 -8.41 -6.97
C LEU A 11 13.22 -8.79 -6.87
N PRO A 12 14.05 -8.53 -7.89
CA PRO A 12 15.48 -8.87 -7.87
C PRO A 12 16.31 -7.85 -7.07
N ILE A 13 15.89 -7.60 -5.82
CA ILE A 13 16.48 -6.66 -4.87
C ILE A 13 16.54 -7.30 -3.48
N THR A 14 17.24 -6.67 -2.55
CA THR A 14 17.30 -7.12 -1.15
C THR A 14 16.01 -6.81 -0.39
N ILE A 15 15.77 -7.51 0.72
CA ILE A 15 14.61 -7.25 1.58
C ILE A 15 14.63 -5.85 2.17
N GLN A 16 15.82 -5.32 2.45
CA GLN A 16 15.98 -3.96 2.95
C GLN A 16 15.58 -2.93 1.90
N GLU A 17 16.01 -3.08 0.64
CA GLU A 17 15.61 -2.19 -0.46
C GLU A 17 14.10 -2.26 -0.71
N ALA A 18 13.52 -3.46 -0.73
CA ALA A 18 12.09 -3.66 -0.90
C ALA A 18 11.29 -3.01 0.23
N TRP A 19 11.67 -3.29 1.48
CA TRP A 19 11.01 -2.71 2.65
C TRP A 19 11.17 -1.20 2.69
N ASP A 20 12.36 -0.67 2.43
CA ASP A 20 12.61 0.76 2.50
C ASP A 20 11.77 1.55 1.52
N PHE A 21 11.55 0.97 0.34
CA PHE A 21 10.72 1.55 -0.71
C PHE A 21 9.23 1.41 -0.39
N LEU A 22 8.76 0.20 -0.06
CA LEU A 22 7.33 -0.10 0.10
C LEU A 22 6.73 0.48 1.39
N SER A 23 7.52 0.53 2.46
CA SER A 23 7.09 1.09 3.76
C SER A 23 7.16 2.62 3.80
N SER A 24 7.42 3.32 2.69
CA SER A 24 7.41 4.78 2.67
C SER A 24 6.11 5.32 2.07
N PRO A 25 5.31 6.09 2.82
CA PRO A 25 4.06 6.66 2.31
C PRO A 25 4.31 7.63 1.13
N ALA A 26 5.50 8.25 1.07
CA ALA A 26 5.89 9.11 -0.05
C ALA A 26 5.99 8.35 -1.39
N ASN A 27 6.24 7.04 -1.36
CA ASN A 27 6.36 6.19 -2.55
C ASN A 27 5.02 5.67 -3.06
N LEU A 28 3.91 5.87 -2.34
CA LEU A 28 2.57 5.45 -2.78
C LEU A 28 2.21 6.01 -4.15
N LYS A 29 2.63 7.25 -4.44
CA LYS A 29 2.45 7.86 -5.76
C LYS A 29 3.20 7.10 -6.85
N THR A 30 4.43 6.67 -6.58
CA THR A 30 5.30 5.99 -7.53
C THR A 30 4.78 4.61 -7.90
N ILE A 31 4.17 3.90 -6.95
CA ILE A 31 3.60 2.56 -7.18
C ILE A 31 2.17 2.61 -7.75
N THR A 32 1.50 3.76 -7.66
CA THR A 32 0.16 3.93 -8.21
C THR A 32 0.26 4.30 -9.70
N PRO A 33 -0.50 3.64 -10.61
CA PRO A 33 -0.45 3.98 -12.02
C PRO A 33 -0.72 5.47 -12.31
N ASP A 34 0.11 6.09 -13.15
CA ASP A 34 0.06 7.54 -13.43
C ASP A 34 -1.34 8.05 -13.81
N TYR A 35 -2.10 7.23 -14.56
CA TYR A 35 -3.44 7.60 -15.01
C TYR A 35 -4.45 7.77 -13.86
N MET A 36 -4.19 7.18 -12.69
CA MET A 36 -5.05 7.30 -11.51
C MET A 36 -4.87 8.64 -10.79
N GLY A 37 -3.91 9.49 -11.19
CA GLY A 37 -3.78 10.84 -10.66
C GLY A 37 -3.63 10.91 -9.13
N PHE A 38 -2.86 9.99 -8.56
CA PHE A 38 -2.64 9.89 -7.12
C PHE A 38 -2.09 11.20 -6.55
N HIS A 39 -2.79 11.75 -5.56
CA HIS A 39 -2.38 12.96 -4.86
C HIS A 39 -2.52 12.78 -3.36
N ILE A 40 -1.38 12.75 -2.68
CA ILE A 40 -1.30 12.66 -1.22
C ILE A 40 -1.66 14.01 -0.60
N LEU A 41 -2.57 13.99 0.37
CA LEU A 41 -3.01 15.18 1.11
C LEU A 41 -2.27 15.31 2.45
N SER A 42 -1.81 14.17 3.00
CA SER A 42 -0.92 14.12 4.15
C SER A 42 0.50 14.58 3.80
N GLY A 43 1.09 15.44 4.64
CA GLY A 43 2.39 16.10 4.39
C GLY A 43 3.64 15.25 4.62
N PHE A 44 3.67 14.01 4.15
CA PHE A 44 4.81 13.10 4.32
C PHE A 44 6.04 13.53 3.52
N GLN A 45 7.22 13.30 4.08
CA GLN A 45 8.51 13.60 3.46
C GLN A 45 9.20 12.32 2.96
N PRO A 46 10.09 12.41 1.95
CA PRO A 46 10.96 11.30 1.59
C PRO A 46 11.76 10.81 2.81
N GLY A 47 11.67 9.52 3.10
CA GLY A 47 12.32 8.90 4.26
C GLY A 47 11.38 8.61 5.45
N ASP A 48 10.17 9.18 5.46
CA ASP A 48 9.15 8.76 6.42
C ASP A 48 8.84 7.27 6.25
N LYS A 49 8.65 6.59 7.38
CA LYS A 49 8.32 5.16 7.45
C LYS A 49 6.93 4.97 8.01
N MET A 50 6.19 4.02 7.41
CA MET A 50 4.92 3.55 7.92
C MET A 50 5.09 3.01 9.36
N TYR A 51 4.11 3.31 10.20
CA TYR A 51 4.03 2.85 11.58
C TYR A 51 2.58 2.57 11.94
N GLU A 52 2.34 1.71 12.94
CA GLU A 52 0.99 1.36 13.40
C GLU A 52 0.24 2.61 13.90
N GLY A 53 -0.98 2.81 13.41
CA GLY A 53 -1.80 4.00 13.68
C GLY A 53 -1.54 5.18 12.74
N MET A 54 -0.62 5.06 11.76
CA MET A 54 -0.42 6.09 10.74
C MET A 54 -1.69 6.23 9.89
N ILE A 55 -2.21 7.46 9.80
CA ILE A 55 -3.31 7.83 8.90
C ILE A 55 -2.75 8.43 7.62
N ILE A 56 -3.17 7.90 6.47
CA ILE A 56 -2.77 8.36 5.15
C ILE A 56 -4.02 8.82 4.40
N GLU A 57 -4.05 10.09 4.02
CA GLU A 57 -5.14 10.71 3.28
C GLU A 57 -4.67 11.08 1.87
N TYR A 58 -5.43 10.67 0.86
CA TYR A 58 -5.10 10.89 -0.54
C TYR A 58 -6.34 10.93 -1.44
N THR A 59 -6.14 11.34 -2.68
CA THR A 59 -7.15 11.26 -3.74
C THR A 59 -6.65 10.45 -4.92
N VAL A 60 -7.55 9.69 -5.55
CA VAL A 60 -7.30 8.88 -6.76
C VAL A 60 -8.46 9.01 -7.75
N LYS A 61 -8.20 8.76 -9.03
CA LYS A 61 -9.13 8.87 -10.15
C LYS A 61 -9.16 7.57 -10.97
N PRO A 62 -9.58 6.43 -10.39
CA PRO A 62 -9.46 5.14 -11.06
C PRO A 62 -10.41 4.99 -12.26
N VAL A 63 -11.54 5.72 -12.29
CA VAL A 63 -12.59 5.57 -13.29
C VAL A 63 -13.01 6.93 -13.85
N LEU A 64 -12.97 7.09 -15.18
CA LEU A 64 -13.46 8.26 -15.92
C LEU A 64 -12.91 9.63 -15.46
N GLY A 65 -11.79 9.65 -14.74
CA GLY A 65 -11.19 10.89 -14.21
C GLY A 65 -11.92 11.50 -13.01
N ILE A 66 -12.91 10.82 -12.43
CA ILE A 66 -13.67 11.30 -11.28
C ILE A 66 -12.82 11.11 -10.01
N PRO A 67 -12.52 12.18 -9.24
CA PRO A 67 -11.73 12.06 -8.02
C PRO A 67 -12.51 11.36 -6.90
N LEU A 68 -11.83 10.44 -6.24
CA LEU A 68 -12.27 9.77 -5.04
C LEU A 68 -11.31 10.14 -3.91
N HIS A 69 -11.88 10.53 -2.77
CA HIS A 69 -11.16 10.74 -1.54
C HIS A 69 -11.04 9.43 -0.78
N TRP A 70 -9.86 9.15 -0.24
CA TRP A 70 -9.58 7.92 0.48
C TRP A 70 -8.66 8.20 1.68
N VAL A 71 -9.07 7.71 2.84
CA VAL A 71 -8.32 7.69 4.08
C VAL A 71 -8.07 6.25 4.49
N THR A 72 -6.80 5.89 4.68
CA THR A 72 -6.39 4.58 5.18
C THR A 72 -5.62 4.71 6.50
N GLU A 73 -5.59 3.64 7.28
CA GLU A 73 -4.77 3.49 8.48
C GLU A 73 -3.83 2.31 8.30
N ILE A 74 -2.56 2.44 8.70
CA ILE A 74 -1.66 1.31 8.86
C ILE A 74 -1.96 0.64 10.21
N THR A 75 -2.57 -0.55 10.20
CA THR A 75 -3.03 -1.22 11.43
C THR A 75 -2.03 -2.18 12.03
N HIS A 76 -1.16 -2.75 11.20
CA HIS A 76 -0.13 -3.68 11.63
C HIS A 76 1.18 -3.43 10.89
N VAL A 77 2.29 -3.52 11.61
CA VAL A 77 3.64 -3.48 11.03
C VAL A 77 4.52 -4.51 11.71
N LYS A 78 5.15 -5.36 10.91
CA LYS A 78 6.27 -6.20 11.32
C LYS A 78 7.43 -5.93 10.37
N GLU A 79 8.45 -5.27 10.91
CA GLU A 79 9.60 -4.80 10.14
C GLU A 79 10.23 -5.92 9.30
N LEU A 80 10.50 -5.61 8.02
CA LEU A 80 11.03 -6.51 7.00
C LEU A 80 10.15 -7.75 6.71
N GLU A 81 8.91 -7.81 7.21
CA GLU A 81 8.05 -8.98 7.01
C GLU A 81 6.71 -8.60 6.40
N TYR A 82 5.94 -7.71 7.04
CA TYR A 82 4.63 -7.31 6.51
C TYR A 82 4.10 -6.02 7.10
N PHE A 83 3.17 -5.40 6.40
CA PHE A 83 2.30 -4.37 6.96
C PHE A 83 0.87 -4.50 6.42
N VAL A 84 -0.08 -3.86 7.10
CA VAL A 84 -1.50 -3.89 6.74
C VAL A 84 -2.04 -2.48 6.69
N ASP A 85 -2.71 -2.13 5.59
CA ASP A 85 -3.52 -0.92 5.49
C ASP A 85 -5.00 -1.26 5.42
N GLU A 86 -5.79 -0.46 6.11
CA GLU A 86 -7.24 -0.56 6.14
C GLU A 86 -7.88 0.77 5.78
N GLN A 87 -8.96 0.73 5.01
CA GLN A 87 -9.75 1.92 4.79
C GLN A 87 -10.45 2.37 6.07
N ARG A 88 -10.41 3.68 6.31
CA ARG A 88 -11.24 4.40 7.28
C ARG A 88 -12.38 5.13 6.60
N PHE A 89 -12.08 5.81 5.49
CA PHE A 89 -13.07 6.46 4.63
C PHE A 89 -12.69 6.25 3.18
N GLY A 90 -13.62 5.89 2.31
CA GLY A 90 -13.29 5.61 0.91
C GLY A 90 -14.40 4.87 0.18
N PRO A 91 -14.12 4.39 -1.04
CA PRO A 91 -15.14 3.88 -1.95
C PRO A 91 -15.65 2.47 -1.58
N TYR A 92 -14.96 1.74 -0.72
CA TYR A 92 -15.33 0.37 -0.35
C TYR A 92 -16.14 0.31 0.95
N ALA A 93 -16.96 -0.72 1.12
CA ALA A 93 -17.54 -1.04 2.42
C ALA A 93 -16.52 -1.72 3.34
N LEU A 94 -15.51 -2.38 2.75
CA LEU A 94 -14.34 -2.92 3.43
C LEU A 94 -13.16 -2.85 2.47
N TRP A 95 -12.01 -2.43 2.98
CA TRP A 95 -10.72 -2.61 2.31
C TRP A 95 -9.70 -2.96 3.39
N HIS A 96 -9.11 -4.14 3.25
CA HIS A 96 -8.09 -4.67 4.15
C HIS A 96 -7.01 -5.31 3.28
N HIS A 97 -5.91 -4.58 3.11
CA HIS A 97 -4.82 -4.92 2.21
C HIS A 97 -3.59 -5.26 3.04
N LYS A 98 -3.11 -6.49 2.86
CA LYS A 98 -1.91 -7.00 3.52
C LYS A 98 -0.79 -7.12 2.50
N HIS A 99 0.38 -6.60 2.86
CA HIS A 99 1.60 -6.63 2.06
C HIS A 99 2.61 -7.49 2.80
N PHE A 100 3.04 -8.60 2.22
CA PHE A 100 4.07 -9.47 2.80
C PHE A 100 5.34 -9.41 1.94
N LEU A 101 6.48 -9.45 2.61
CA LEU A 101 7.79 -9.63 2.02
C LEU A 101 8.43 -10.91 2.57
N LYS A 102 9.08 -11.67 1.70
CA LYS A 102 9.79 -12.88 2.07
C LYS A 102 11.05 -13.02 1.22
N GLU A 103 12.19 -13.23 1.87
CA GLU A 103 13.43 -13.55 1.15
C GLU A 103 13.30 -14.87 0.38
N VAL A 104 13.76 -14.88 -0.86
CA VAL A 104 13.80 -16.05 -1.74
C VAL A 104 15.12 -16.07 -2.50
N ASP A 105 15.47 -17.22 -3.08
CA ASP A 105 16.64 -17.31 -3.95
C ASP A 105 16.51 -16.33 -5.12
N GLY A 106 17.45 -15.39 -5.20
CA GLY A 106 17.50 -14.38 -6.27
C GLY A 106 16.71 -13.09 -5.99
N GLY A 107 16.12 -12.90 -4.80
CA GLY A 107 15.50 -11.63 -4.43
C GLY A 107 14.49 -11.73 -3.28
N VAL A 108 13.39 -10.98 -3.42
CA VAL A 108 12.31 -10.93 -2.42
C VAL A 108 10.99 -11.22 -3.12
N GLU A 109 10.21 -12.14 -2.56
CA GLU A 109 8.82 -12.35 -2.93
C GLU A 109 7.95 -11.31 -2.21
N MET A 110 7.23 -10.49 -2.97
CA MET A 110 6.20 -9.59 -2.48
C MET A 110 4.83 -10.21 -2.74
N ILE A 111 4.01 -10.31 -1.70
CA ILE A 111 2.67 -10.87 -1.76
C ILE A 111 1.64 -9.85 -1.30
N ASP A 112 0.68 -9.56 -2.15
CA ASP A 112 -0.47 -8.71 -1.87
C ASP A 112 -1.72 -9.56 -1.65
N LEU A 113 -2.38 -9.39 -0.52
CA LEU A 113 -3.64 -10.05 -0.19
C LEU A 113 -4.67 -9.02 0.24
N ILE A 114 -5.62 -8.75 -0.65
CA ILE A 114 -6.66 -7.74 -0.49
C ILE A 114 -7.98 -8.42 -0.20
N HIS A 115 -8.66 -8.00 0.87
CA HIS A 115 -10.06 -8.31 1.12
C HIS A 115 -10.88 -7.04 0.93
N TYR A 116 -11.95 -7.12 0.12
CA TYR A 116 -12.79 -5.96 -0.14
C TYR A 116 -14.28 -6.32 -0.28
N LYS A 117 -15.12 -5.31 -0.08
CA LYS A 117 -16.58 -5.40 -0.18
C LYS A 117 -17.18 -4.14 -0.78
#